data_AF-A0A852DV83-F1
#
_entry.id   AF-A0A852DV83-F1
#
_cell.length_a   1.000
_cell.length_b   1.000
_cell.length_c   1.000
_cell.angle_alpha   90.00
_cell.angle_beta   90.00
_cell.angle_gamma   90.00
#
_symmetry.space_group_name_H-M   'P 1'
#
loop_
_entity.id
_entity.type
_entity.pdbx_description
1 polymer ?
#
loop_
_entity_poly.entity_id
_entity_poly.type
_entity_poly.pdbx_seq_one_letter_code
_entity_poly.pdbx_strand_id
1 'polypeptide(L)' 'GTPNVSTAPAVREQHGHDESMHPCAPPDVVVWPQAVGQVQELAALCHRCRVPMVPFGTGTGLEGGVNAVQ' A
#
# COMPACT_ATOMS: atom_id res chain seq x y z
N GLY A 1 -6.77 14.24 1.23
CA GLY A 1 -5.97 15.37 0.69
C GLY A 1 -4.49 15.04 0.76
N THR A 2 -3.61 15.94 0.33
CA THR A 2 -2.16 15.74 0.23
C THR A 2 -1.47 15.13 1.46
N PRO A 3 -1.84 15.46 2.72
CA PRO A 3 -1.21 14.85 3.89
C PRO A 3 -1.38 13.33 4.03
N ASN A 4 -2.38 12.75 3.35
CA ASN A 4 -2.71 11.32 3.44
C ASN A 4 -2.18 10.51 2.25
N VAL A 5 -1.22 11.07 1.50
CA VAL A 5 -0.58 10.42 0.35
C VAL A 5 0.92 10.63 0.48
N SER A 6 1.70 9.56 0.34
CA SER A 6 3.16 9.62 0.40
C SER A 6 3.80 8.84 -0.73
N THR A 7 4.80 9.47 -1.34
CA THR A 7 5.75 8.85 -2.28
C THR A 7 7.18 8.84 -1.71
N ALA A 8 7.34 9.18 -0.43
CA ALA A 8 8.65 9.22 0.22
C ALA A 8 9.28 7.82 0.27
N PRO A 9 10.58 7.66 -0.08
CA PRO A 9 11.23 6.35 -0.13
C PRO A 9 11.10 5.56 1.18
N ALA A 10 11.40 6.16 2.33
CA ALA A 10 11.32 5.49 3.62
C ALA A 10 9.91 4.97 3.95
N VAL A 11 8.87 5.71 3.57
CA VAL A 11 7.48 5.26 3.78
C VAL A 11 7.17 4.08 2.89
N ARG A 12 7.57 4.12 1.62
CA ARG A 12 7.35 3.02 0.67
C ARG A 12 8.12 1.76 1.07
N GLU A 13 9.36 1.92 1.51
CA GLU A 13 10.17 0.81 2.06
C GLU A 13 9.49 0.16 3.26
N GLN A 14 9.00 0.96 4.22
CA GLN A 14 8.27 0.46 5.38
C GLN A 14 6.99 -0.31 4.99
N HIS A 15 6.32 0.08 3.91
CA HIS A 15 5.10 -0.58 3.43
C HIS A 15 5.37 -1.62 2.33
N GLY A 16 6.64 -1.96 2.09
CA GLY A 16 7.05 -2.93 1.07
C GLY A 16 7.39 -4.31 1.61
N HIS A 17 7.35 -4.51 2.93
CA HIS A 17 7.60 -5.79 3.57
C HIS A 17 6.72 -5.97 4.81
N ASP A 18 6.53 -7.22 5.21
CA ASP A 18 6.05 -7.61 6.53
C ASP A 18 7.17 -8.29 7.34
N GLU A 19 6.83 -9.06 8.37
CA GLU A 19 7.78 -9.82 9.21
C GLU A 19 8.21 -11.16 8.56
N SER A 20 7.87 -11.36 7.29
CA SER A 20 8.35 -12.51 6.52
C SER A 20 9.82 -12.39 6.13
N MET A 21 10.34 -13.48 5.55
CA MET A 21 11.69 -13.54 4.97
C MET A 21 11.74 -13.06 3.50
N HIS A 22 10.63 -12.57 2.95
CA HIS A 22 10.59 -12.11 1.56
C HIS A 22 11.34 -10.77 1.39
N PRO A 23 12.04 -10.55 0.26
CA PRO A 23 12.65 -9.26 -0.02
C PRO A 23 11.60 -8.13 -0.06
N CYS A 24 11.97 -6.96 0.44
CA CYS A 24 11.11 -5.77 0.36
C CYS A 24 10.76 -5.45 -1.11
N ALA A 25 9.47 -5.36 -1.39
CA ALA A 25 8.90 -4.96 -2.68
C ALA A 25 7.98 -3.74 -2.43
N PRO A 26 8.54 -2.52 -2.48
CA PRO A 26 7.82 -1.31 -2.10
C PRO A 26 6.76 -0.91 -3.14
N PRO A 27 5.58 -0.43 -2.71
CA PRO A 27 4.58 0.15 -3.63
C PRO A 27 5.08 1.47 -4.22
N ASP A 28 4.43 1.97 -5.28
CA ASP A 28 4.73 3.29 -5.85
C ASP A 28 4.24 4.45 -4.98
N VAL A 29 3.13 4.25 -4.27
CA VAL A 29 2.48 5.26 -3.43
C VAL A 29 1.79 4.59 -2.24
N VAL A 30 1.83 5.25 -1.09
CA VAL A 30 1.07 4.87 0.12
C VAL A 30 -0.01 5.90 0.37
N VAL A 31 -1.23 5.44 0.67
CA VAL A 31 -2.40 6.29 0.92
C VAL A 31 -3.07 5.86 2.23
N TRP A 32 -3.39 6.83 3.09
CA TRP A 32 -4.08 6.59 4.37
C TRP A 32 -5.50 7.16 4.35
N PRO A 33 -6.48 6.43 3.77
CA PRO A 33 -7.88 6.84 3.82
C PRO A 33 -8.37 6.90 5.27
N GLN A 34 -9.17 7.92 5.58
CA GLN A 34 -9.71 8.20 6.93
C GLN A 34 -11.20 7.86 7.06
N ALA A 35 -11.82 7.40 5.96
CA ALA A 35 -13.23 7.02 5.93
C ALA A 35 -13.48 5.96 4.84
N VAL A 36 -14.53 5.16 5.01
CA VAL A 36 -14.93 4.11 4.05
C VAL A 36 -15.16 4.69 2.65
N GLY A 37 -15.81 5.84 2.54
CA GLY A 37 -16.03 6.51 1.25
C GLY A 37 -14.73 6.78 0.47
N GLN A 38 -13.65 7.15 1.17
CA GLN A 38 -12.35 7.37 0.54
C GLN A 38 -11.71 6.07 0.05
N VAL A 39 -11.91 4.95 0.76
CA VAL A 39 -11.48 3.62 0.30
C VAL A 39 -12.24 3.23 -0.96
N GLN A 40 -13.55 3.47 -1.00
CA GLN A 40 -14.39 3.17 -2.17
C GLN A 40 -13.97 3.98 -3.40
N GLU A 41 -13.73 5.29 -3.23
CA GLU A 41 -13.23 6.17 -4.29
C GLU A 41 -11.85 5.73 -4.79
N LEU A 42 -10.93 5.37 -3.88
CA LEU A 42 -9.59 4.88 -4.23
C LEU A 42 -9.67 3.57 -5.01
N ALA A 43 -10.49 2.61 -4.57
CA ALA A 43 -10.70 1.34 -5.27
C ALA A 43 -11.26 1.54 -6.68
N ALA A 44 -12.27 2.42 -6.83
CA ALA A 44 -12.82 2.75 -8.15
C ALA A 44 -11.78 3.44 -9.06
N LEU A 45 -10.92 4.30 -8.50
CA LEU A 45 -9.82 4.94 -9.23
C LEU A 45 -8.76 3.94 -9.68
N CYS A 46 -8.25 3.12 -8.76
CA CYS A 46 -7.26 2.09 -9.04
C CYS A 46 -7.76 1.10 -10.09
N HIS A 47 -9.03 0.66 -10.00
CA HIS A 47 -9.65 -0.19 -11.01
C HIS A 47 -9.66 0.46 -12.40
N ARG A 48 -10.14 1.71 -12.50
CA ARG A 48 -10.17 2.46 -13.77
C ARG A 48 -8.79 2.67 -14.38
N CYS A 49 -7.79 2.95 -13.54
CA CYS A 49 -6.42 3.20 -13.98
C CYS A 49 -5.58 1.92 -14.13
N ARG A 50 -6.15 0.74 -13.82
CA ARG A 50 -5.45 -0.55 -13.76
C ARG A 50 -4.21 -0.53 -12.87
N VAL A 51 -4.34 0.12 -11.71
CA VAL A 51 -3.30 0.16 -10.68
C VAL A 51 -3.65 -0.87 -9.61
N PRO A 52 -2.78 -1.85 -9.32
CA PRO A 52 -3.00 -2.81 -8.22
C PRO A 52 -3.12 -2.09 -6.87
N MET A 53 -3.90 -2.67 -5.97
CA MET A 53 -4.00 -2.22 -4.58
C MET A 53 -3.51 -3.33 -3.67
N VAL A 54 -2.59 -2.99 -2.76
CA VAL A 54 -2.12 -3.87 -1.71
C VAL A 54 -2.60 -3.30 -0.37
N PRO A 55 -3.51 -3.99 0.36
CA PRO A 55 -3.93 -3.53 1.67
C PRO A 55 -2.79 -3.71 2.68
N PHE A 56 -2.60 -2.71 3.53
CA PHE A 56 -1.60 -2.74 4.59
C PHE A 56 -2.27 -2.51 5.94
N GLY A 57 -2.05 -3.44 6.88
CA GLY A 57 -2.49 -3.31 8.27
C GLY A 57 -1.37 -2.75 9.15
N THR A 58 -0.76 -3.63 9.96
CA THR A 58 0.40 -3.31 10.82
C THR A 58 1.73 -3.81 10.26
N GLY A 59 1.73 -4.52 9.13
CA GLY A 59 2.94 -5.12 8.54
C GLY A 59 3.46 -6.34 9.28
N THR A 60 2.66 -7.00 10.12
CA THR A 60 3.11 -8.15 10.93
C THR A 60 2.77 -9.51 10.31
N GLY A 61 2.49 -9.55 9.01
CA GLY A 61 2.34 -10.80 8.26
C GLY A 61 3.64 -11.58 8.22
N LEU A 62 3.57 -12.90 7.99
CA LEU A 62 4.74 -13.79 7.97
C LEU A 62 5.02 -14.39 6.59
N GLU A 63 4.18 -14.05 5.60
CA GLU A 63 4.16 -14.71 4.28
C GLU A 63 4.21 -13.70 3.12
N GLY A 64 4.59 -12.44 3.36
CA GLY A 64 4.77 -11.43 2.31
C GLY A 64 3.47 -10.87 1.76
N GLY A 65 2.40 -10.87 2.56
CA GLY A 65 1.05 -10.49 2.11
C GLY A 65 0.91 -9.01 1.73
N VAL A 66 1.89 -8.19 2.10
CA VAL A 66 1.93 -6.74 1.82
C VAL A 66 2.94 -6.38 0.72
N ASN A 67 3.67 -7.35 0.17
CA ASN A 67 4.70 -7.09 -0.82
C ASN A 67 4.05 -6.72 -2.16
N ALA A 68 4.44 -5.59 -2.75
CA ALA A 68 3.96 -5.13 -4.06
C ALA A 68 4.73 -5.83 -5.20
N VAL A 69 4.48 -7.13 -5.36
CA VAL A 69 5.08 -7.95 -6.42
C VAL A 69 4.37 -7.76 -7.77
N GLN A 70 5.06 -8.08 -8.87
CA GLN A 70 4.55 -7.96 -10.25
C GLN A 70 3.76 -9.18 -10.71
#